data_AF-A0A3M3YVS4-F1
#
_entry.id   AF-A0A3M3YVS4-F1
#
_cell.length_a   1.000
_cell.length_b   1.000
_cell.length_c   1.000
_cell.angle_alpha   90.00
_cell.angle_beta   90.00
_cell.angle_gamma   90.00
#
_symmetry.space_group_name_H-M   'P 1'
#
loop_
_entity.id
_entity.type
_entity.pdbx_description
1 polymer ?
#
loop_
_entity_poly.entity_id
_entity_poly.type
_entity_poly.pdbx_seq_one_letter_code
_entity_poly.pdbx_strand_id
1 'polypeptide(L)'
;MTTGRLSDGPSCEMDKLIVQIVGKKYSDQQQVLLLDSDGARIYPPKSEALYRELFSSTLKVWDHIEGTHLHLQIATLEGEPIRLPLLSATKVTPRQADEQFNQIVPVLPFVALPGSKTVDDLGTPVLARAGYVYVFYQEQLWRELEIQVSETGNTYHDIDVARYRQRGGFLPGERKATGVALEDIWLPARWNNRPV
;
A
#
# COMPACT_ATOMS: atom_id res chain seq x y z
N MET A 1 -28.53 13.04 42.23
CA MET A 1 -27.58 13.59 41.24
C MET A 1 -26.69 12.45 40.78
N THR A 2 -26.98 11.87 39.62
CA THR A 2 -26.16 10.83 39.00
C THR A 2 -25.19 11.50 38.04
N THR A 3 -23.91 11.51 38.41
CA THR A 3 -22.80 11.93 37.56
C THR A 3 -22.78 11.03 36.32
N GLY A 4 -23.11 11.60 35.17
CA GLY A 4 -23.02 10.92 33.88
C GLY A 4 -21.58 10.54 33.57
N ARG A 5 -21.35 9.24 33.41
CA ARG A 5 -20.08 8.67 32.99
C ARG A 5 -19.84 9.09 31.53
N LEU A 6 -18.90 10.01 31.30
CA LEU A 6 -18.40 10.31 29.97
C LEU A 6 -17.79 9.02 29.41
N SER A 7 -18.19 8.66 28.19
CA SER A 7 -17.77 7.44 27.51
C SER A 7 -16.24 7.35 27.40
N ASP A 8 -15.65 6.21 27.75
CA ASP A 8 -14.25 5.83 27.51
C ASP A 8 -13.95 5.58 26.01
N GLY A 9 -14.60 6.33 25.10
CA GLY A 9 -14.22 6.34 23.69
C GLY A 9 -12.87 7.02 23.52
N PRO A 10 -12.07 6.70 22.48
CA PRO A 10 -10.77 7.33 22.23
C PRO A 10 -11.00 8.79 21.80
N SER A 11 -11.27 9.64 22.78
CA SER A 11 -11.47 11.06 22.63
C SER A 11 -10.11 11.72 22.84
N CYS A 12 -9.67 12.49 21.85
CA CYS A 12 -8.55 13.44 21.91
C CYS A 12 -7.12 12.95 21.60
N GLU A 13 -6.93 12.05 20.63
CA GLU A 13 -5.67 12.05 19.88
C GLU A 13 -5.67 13.23 18.88
N MET A 14 -5.31 14.42 19.35
CA MET A 14 -5.11 15.59 18.49
C MET A 14 -3.79 15.47 17.73
N ASP A 15 -3.76 16.09 16.55
CA ASP A 15 -2.57 16.26 15.70
C ASP A 15 -1.88 14.94 15.32
N LYS A 16 -2.67 13.92 14.94
CA LYS A 16 -2.15 12.64 14.44
C LYS A 16 -2.28 12.51 12.93
N LEU A 17 -1.33 11.80 12.34
CA LEU A 17 -1.47 11.16 11.04
C LEU A 17 -1.68 9.66 11.27
N ILE A 18 -2.81 9.12 10.82
CA ILE A 18 -3.16 7.71 11.01
C ILE A 18 -3.30 7.08 9.63
N VAL A 19 -2.61 5.97 9.39
CA VAL A 19 -2.73 5.14 8.18
C VAL A 19 -3.17 3.74 8.59
N GLN A 20 -4.26 3.26 8.01
CA GLN A 20 -4.75 1.91 8.21
C GLN A 20 -4.28 1.00 7.08
N ILE A 21 -3.65 -0.11 7.44
CA ILE A 21 -3.31 -1.19 6.52
C ILE A 21 -4.32 -2.32 6.76
N VAL A 22 -5.07 -2.69 5.72
CA VAL A 22 -6.21 -3.62 5.79
C VAL A 22 -5.75 -5.08 5.80
N GLY A 23 -6.25 -5.90 6.73
CA GLY A 23 -5.82 -7.29 6.93
C GLY A 23 -4.99 -7.52 8.20
N LYS A 24 -4.24 -8.63 8.25
CA LYS A 24 -3.41 -9.00 9.41
C LYS A 24 -2.16 -9.73 8.95
N LYS A 25 -1.13 -9.72 9.81
CA LYS A 25 0.10 -10.52 9.67
C LYS A 25 0.79 -10.31 8.30
N TYR A 26 1.23 -9.09 8.06
CA TYR A 26 2.02 -8.81 6.87
C TYR A 26 3.48 -9.17 7.07
N SER A 27 4.17 -9.47 5.96
CA SER A 27 5.63 -9.48 5.95
C SER A 27 6.18 -8.07 6.17
N ASP A 28 7.42 -7.98 6.60
CA ASP A 28 8.18 -6.73 6.75
C ASP A 28 8.75 -6.22 5.42
N GLN A 29 8.47 -6.92 4.32
CA GLN A 29 8.93 -6.61 2.96
C GLN A 29 8.27 -5.36 2.37
N GLN A 30 7.07 -5.02 2.83
CA GLN A 30 6.35 -3.80 2.47
C GLN A 30 6.09 -2.95 3.71
N GLN A 31 6.44 -1.66 3.66
CA GLN A 31 6.32 -0.77 4.81
C GLN A 31 5.84 0.62 4.41
N VAL A 32 4.95 1.19 5.21
CA VAL A 32 4.57 2.61 5.09
C VAL A 32 5.52 3.44 5.93
N LEU A 33 6.16 4.41 5.28
CA LEU A 33 7.12 5.31 5.91
C LEU A 33 6.61 6.74 5.85
N LEU A 34 6.88 7.48 6.92
CA LEU A 34 6.73 8.93 6.98
C LEU A 34 8.13 9.54 6.89
N LEU A 35 8.34 10.36 5.86
CA LEU A 35 9.61 11.04 5.60
C LEU A 35 9.44 12.56 5.74
N ASP A 36 10.51 13.28 6.03
CA ASP A 36 10.58 14.72 5.81
C ASP A 36 10.58 15.07 4.32
N SER A 37 10.62 16.37 4.01
CA SER A 37 10.48 16.89 2.65
C SER A 37 11.64 16.55 1.72
N ASP A 38 12.84 16.35 2.26
CA ASP A 38 14.03 15.97 1.50
C ASP A 38 14.30 14.45 1.52
N GLY A 39 13.55 13.70 2.32
CA GLY A 39 13.67 12.24 2.46
C GLY A 39 14.85 11.80 3.33
N ALA A 40 15.54 12.72 4.02
CA ALA A 40 16.69 12.41 4.86
C ALA A 40 16.29 11.75 6.18
N ARG A 41 15.11 12.08 6.73
CA ARG A 41 14.66 11.58 8.02
C ARG A 41 13.42 10.70 7.90
N ILE A 42 13.49 9.53 8.55
CA ILE A 42 12.36 8.62 8.70
C ILE A 42 11.76 8.77 10.10
N TYR A 43 10.46 9.01 10.19
CA TYR A 43 9.73 9.08 11.45
C TYR A 43 9.09 7.72 11.77
N PRO A 44 9.40 7.08 12.91
CA PRO A 44 8.85 5.78 13.26
C PRO A 44 7.38 5.91 13.68
N PRO A 45 6.48 5.01 13.21
CA PRO A 45 5.11 4.95 13.69
C PRO A 45 4.99 4.21 15.03
N LYS A 46 3.99 4.58 15.82
CA LYS A 46 3.37 3.66 16.78
C LYS A 46 2.44 2.72 16.00
N SER A 47 2.66 1.41 16.12
CA SER A 47 1.83 0.41 15.44
C SER A 47 0.78 -0.14 16.39
N GLU A 48 -0.48 -0.18 15.95
CA GLU A 48 -1.61 -0.70 16.74
C GLU A 48 -2.34 -1.76 15.92
N ALA A 49 -2.43 -2.99 16.45
CA ALA A 49 -3.19 -4.05 15.80
C ALA A 49 -4.66 -3.96 16.22
N LEU A 50 -5.56 -3.85 15.24
CA LEU A 50 -7.00 -3.89 15.44
C LEU A 50 -7.54 -5.24 14.97
N TYR A 51 -7.91 -6.09 15.92
CA TYR A 51 -8.52 -7.38 15.64
C TYR A 51 -10.03 -7.30 15.79
N ARG A 52 -10.77 -7.51 14.70
CA ARG A 52 -12.21 -7.75 14.71
C ARG A 52 -12.50 -9.06 13.97
N GLU A 53 -13.63 -9.70 14.30
CA GLU A 53 -14.03 -10.97 13.69
C GLU A 53 -14.09 -10.91 12.16
N LEU A 54 -14.67 -9.83 11.62
CA LEU A 54 -14.86 -9.65 10.18
C LEU A 54 -13.71 -8.90 9.50
N PHE A 55 -13.07 -7.98 10.21
CA PHE A 55 -12.09 -7.07 9.62
C PHE A 55 -10.96 -6.74 10.59
N SER A 56 -9.78 -7.31 10.32
CA SER A 56 -8.56 -6.95 11.03
C SER A 56 -7.78 -5.90 10.26
N SER A 57 -7.04 -5.04 10.95
CA SER A 57 -6.13 -4.08 10.34
C SER A 57 -4.97 -3.74 11.27
N THR A 58 -3.91 -3.19 10.71
CA THR A 58 -2.85 -2.53 11.48
C THR A 58 -2.91 -1.03 11.25
N LEU A 59 -2.95 -0.26 12.33
CA LEU A 59 -2.78 1.19 12.26
C LEU A 59 -1.31 1.55 12.42
N LYS A 60 -0.85 2.46 11.57
CA LYS A 60 0.40 3.20 11.74
C LYS A 60 0.05 4.62 12.14
N VAL A 61 0.46 5.01 13.33
CA VAL A 61 0.11 6.29 13.95
C VAL A 61 1.37 7.11 14.17
N TRP A 62 1.36 8.34 13.68
CA TRP A 62 2.40 9.34 13.90
C TRP A 62 1.79 10.59 14.52
N ASP A 63 2.59 11.34 15.27
CA ASP A 63 2.33 12.77 15.43
C ASP A 63 2.48 13.44 14.05
N HIS A 64 1.51 14.29 13.70
CA HIS A 64 1.55 15.00 12.43
C HIS A 64 2.66 16.05 12.47
N ILE A 65 3.42 16.11 11.37
CA ILE A 65 4.51 17.07 11.17
C ILE A 65 4.27 17.68 9.80
N GLU A 66 4.18 19.00 9.73
CA GLU A 66 4.01 19.72 8.46
C GLU A 66 5.17 19.43 7.50
N GLY A 67 4.86 19.33 6.20
CA GLY A 67 5.86 19.07 5.16
C GLY A 67 6.37 17.63 5.10
N THR A 68 5.77 16.69 5.85
CA THR A 68 6.11 15.27 5.73
C THR A 68 5.36 14.59 4.58
N HIS A 69 5.96 13.50 4.07
CA HIS A 69 5.50 12.74 2.92
C HIS A 69 5.36 11.26 3.29
N LEU A 70 4.26 10.62 2.86
CA LEU A 70 4.12 9.17 2.96
C LEU A 70 4.72 8.47 1.74
N HIS A 71 5.46 7.40 2.01
CA HIS A 71 6.04 6.52 1.01
C HIS A 71 5.74 5.06 1.34
N LEU A 72 5.57 4.24 0.30
CA LEU A 72 5.62 2.79 0.39
C LEU A 72 7.06 2.36 0.12
N GLN A 73 7.69 1.65 1.05
CA GLN A 73 8.99 1.04 0.87
C GLN A 73 8.82 -0.45 0.57
N ILE A 74 9.48 -0.92 -0.48
CA ILE A 74 9.58 -2.33 -0.86
C ILE A 74 11.03 -2.76 -0.68
N ALA A 75 11.25 -3.84 0.07
CA ALA A 75 12.57 -4.44 0.20
C ALA A 75 13.08 -4.95 -1.16
N THR A 76 14.38 -4.86 -1.38
CA THR A 76 15.06 -5.39 -2.57
C THR A 76 15.94 -6.58 -2.21
N LEU A 77 16.20 -7.46 -3.18
CA LEU A 77 17.15 -8.57 -3.00
C LEU A 77 18.59 -8.05 -2.84
N GLU A 78 18.92 -6.98 -3.56
CA GLU A 78 20.23 -6.33 -3.55
C GLU A 78 20.08 -4.81 -3.64
N GLY A 79 20.94 -4.07 -2.93
CA GLY A 79 20.99 -2.61 -2.95
C GLY A 79 19.90 -1.93 -2.11
N GLU A 80 19.65 -0.65 -2.42
CA GLU A 80 18.68 0.16 -1.67
C GLU A 80 17.22 -0.25 -1.93
N PRO A 81 16.34 -0.20 -0.92
CA PRO A 81 14.91 -0.42 -1.08
C PRO A 81 14.26 0.49 -2.11
N ILE A 82 13.22 0.01 -2.79
CA ILE A 82 12.41 0.83 -3.70
C ILE A 82 11.48 1.69 -2.85
N ARG A 83 11.52 3.01 -3.03
CA ARG A 83 10.64 3.97 -2.34
C ARG A 83 9.64 4.56 -3.35
N LEU A 84 8.37 4.27 -3.12
CA LEU A 84 7.27 4.68 -3.96
C LEU A 84 6.48 5.80 -3.25
N PRO A 85 6.31 6.99 -3.84
CA PRO A 85 5.56 8.08 -3.23
C PRO A 85 4.07 7.72 -3.12
N LEU A 86 3.45 7.98 -1.97
CA LEU A 86 2.01 7.76 -1.73
C LEU A 86 1.26 9.09 -1.60
N LEU A 87 1.71 9.96 -0.68
CA LEU A 87 1.04 11.22 -0.36
C LEU A 87 2.06 12.29 0.02
N SER A 88 2.17 13.35 -0.79
CA SER A 88 3.19 14.39 -0.60
C SER A 88 2.80 15.50 0.37
N ALA A 89 1.54 15.59 0.77
CA ALA A 89 1.06 16.60 1.71
C ALA A 89 0.19 15.92 2.75
N THR A 90 0.83 15.41 3.80
CA THR A 90 0.14 14.78 4.92
C THR A 90 -0.67 15.82 5.69
N LYS A 91 -1.80 15.39 6.25
CA LYS A 91 -2.69 16.23 7.05
C LYS A 91 -3.00 15.52 8.36
N VAL A 92 -3.35 16.31 9.37
CA VAL A 92 -3.98 15.77 10.57
C VAL A 92 -5.25 15.02 10.16
N THR A 93 -5.39 13.79 10.65
CA THR A 93 -6.56 12.96 10.45
C THR A 93 -7.13 12.53 11.79
N PRO A 94 -8.40 12.86 12.11
CA PRO A 94 -9.02 12.38 13.32
C PRO A 94 -9.18 10.86 13.26
N ARG A 95 -8.94 10.19 14.40
CA ARG A 95 -9.17 8.75 14.52
C ARG A 95 -10.65 8.43 14.25
N GLN A 96 -10.88 7.43 13.41
CA GLN A 96 -12.22 6.95 13.08
C GLN A 96 -12.54 5.66 13.84
N ALA A 97 -13.83 5.41 14.08
CA ALA A 97 -14.28 4.20 14.76
C ALA A 97 -14.13 2.95 13.87
N ASP A 98 -14.41 3.07 12.57
CA ASP A 98 -14.44 1.92 11.65
C ASP A 98 -13.29 1.96 10.65
N GLU A 99 -13.35 2.91 9.72
CA GLU A 99 -12.37 3.03 8.65
C GLU A 99 -11.62 4.34 8.76
N GLN A 100 -10.29 4.28 8.83
CA GLN A 100 -9.47 5.48 8.91
C GLN A 100 -9.50 6.25 7.59
N PHE A 101 -9.25 7.55 7.65
CA PHE A 101 -9.26 8.42 6.46
C PHE A 101 -8.15 8.14 5.46
N ASN A 102 -7.13 7.39 5.87
CA ASN A 102 -6.02 6.97 5.03
C ASN A 102 -5.93 5.45 5.08
N GLN A 103 -5.98 4.80 3.92
CA GLN A 103 -6.02 3.36 3.82
C GLN A 103 -5.11 2.81 2.73
N ILE A 104 -4.46 1.70 3.08
CA ILE A 104 -3.75 0.82 2.16
C ILE A 104 -4.41 -0.55 2.22
N VAL A 105 -4.66 -1.11 1.04
CA VAL A 105 -5.29 -2.41 0.87
C VAL A 105 -4.31 -3.33 0.13
N PRO A 106 -3.92 -4.47 0.74
CA PRO A 106 -3.23 -5.53 0.02
C PRO A 106 -4.19 -6.19 -0.97
N VAL A 107 -3.75 -6.39 -2.21
CA VAL A 107 -4.54 -7.03 -3.26
C VAL A 107 -3.77 -8.14 -3.96
N LEU A 108 -4.51 -9.05 -4.57
CA LEU A 108 -3.99 -10.06 -5.48
C LEU A 108 -4.53 -9.78 -6.90
N PRO A 109 -3.68 -9.76 -7.93
CA PRO A 109 -4.12 -9.61 -9.31
C PRO A 109 -4.81 -10.88 -9.81
N PHE A 110 -6.06 -10.74 -10.25
CA PHE A 110 -6.84 -11.78 -10.90
C PHE A 110 -7.12 -11.43 -12.36
N VAL A 111 -7.23 -12.45 -13.20
CA VAL A 111 -7.66 -12.36 -14.59
C VAL A 111 -8.88 -13.26 -14.81
N ALA A 112 -9.81 -12.83 -15.65
CA ALA A 112 -10.94 -13.66 -16.03
C ALA A 112 -10.46 -14.71 -17.05
N LEU A 113 -10.60 -16.00 -16.72
CA LEU A 113 -10.48 -17.07 -17.71
C LEU A 113 -11.84 -17.28 -18.38
N PRO A 114 -11.96 -17.07 -19.70
CA PRO A 114 -13.21 -17.32 -20.41
C PRO A 114 -13.62 -18.78 -20.24
N GLY A 115 -14.90 -18.99 -19.91
CA GLY A 115 -15.48 -20.33 -19.93
C GLY A 115 -15.56 -20.88 -21.35
N SER A 116 -15.48 -22.21 -21.48
CA SER A 116 -15.60 -22.89 -22.78
C SER A 116 -17.04 -23.08 -23.26
N LYS A 117 -18.03 -22.71 -22.44
CA LYS A 117 -19.45 -23.08 -22.66
C LYS A 117 -20.26 -22.00 -23.37
N THR A 118 -20.03 -20.72 -23.09
CA THR A 118 -20.81 -19.62 -23.67
C THR A 118 -19.93 -18.38 -23.86
N VAL A 119 -20.19 -17.63 -24.93
CA VAL A 119 -19.47 -16.37 -25.24
C VAL A 119 -19.75 -15.28 -24.20
N ASP A 120 -20.89 -15.37 -23.49
CA ASP A 120 -21.31 -14.42 -22.44
C ASP A 120 -20.86 -14.81 -21.03
N ASP A 121 -20.00 -15.83 -20.88
CA ASP A 121 -19.44 -16.15 -19.56
C ASP A 121 -18.46 -15.04 -19.16
N LEU A 122 -18.72 -14.36 -18.04
CA LEU A 122 -17.82 -13.36 -17.45
C LEU A 122 -16.47 -13.97 -17.01
N GLY A 123 -16.35 -15.29 -17.10
CA GLY A 123 -15.16 -16.06 -16.84
C GLY A 123 -14.98 -16.35 -15.36
N THR A 124 -14.13 -17.33 -15.07
CA THR A 124 -13.74 -17.64 -13.70
C THR A 124 -12.53 -16.77 -13.32
N PRO A 125 -12.57 -16.03 -12.20
CA PRO A 125 -11.41 -15.30 -11.74
C PRO A 125 -10.33 -16.30 -11.31
N VAL A 126 -9.16 -16.19 -11.93
CA VAL A 126 -7.95 -16.92 -11.51
C VAL A 126 -6.82 -15.95 -11.26
N LEU A 127 -5.83 -16.37 -10.48
CA LEU A 127 -4.61 -15.58 -10.32
C LEU A 127 -3.97 -15.29 -11.67
N ALA A 128 -3.44 -14.08 -11.82
CA ALA A 128 -2.72 -13.67 -13.01
C ALA A 128 -1.57 -14.64 -13.32
N ARG A 129 -1.31 -14.92 -14.61
CA ARG A 129 -0.23 -15.81 -15.04
C ARG A 129 1.11 -15.08 -15.05
N ALA A 130 2.20 -15.82 -15.26
CA ALA A 130 3.53 -15.24 -15.44
C ALA A 130 3.52 -14.11 -16.49
N GLY A 131 4.19 -13.01 -16.19
CA GLY A 131 4.09 -11.77 -16.95
C GLY A 131 4.31 -10.55 -16.07
N TYR A 132 3.64 -9.44 -16.35
CA TYR A 132 3.80 -8.19 -15.63
C TYR A 132 2.47 -7.59 -15.19
N VAL A 133 2.43 -7.01 -14.00
CA VAL A 133 1.36 -6.10 -13.53
C VAL A 133 1.87 -4.67 -13.58
N TYR A 134 1.07 -3.79 -14.16
CA TYR A 134 1.31 -2.34 -14.18
C TYR A 134 0.28 -1.65 -13.31
N VAL A 135 0.74 -0.97 -12.28
CA VAL A 135 -0.11 -0.18 -11.38
C VAL A 135 0.05 1.29 -11.74
N PHE A 136 -1.04 1.93 -12.14
CA PHE A 136 -1.08 3.37 -12.36
C PHE A 136 -1.66 4.04 -11.13
N TYR A 137 -0.99 5.08 -10.65
CA TYR A 137 -1.43 5.88 -9.51
C TYR A 137 -1.15 7.35 -9.83
N GLN A 138 -2.15 8.21 -9.64
CA GLN A 138 -2.10 9.63 -10.02
C GLN A 138 -1.68 9.84 -11.48
N GLU A 139 -2.32 9.09 -12.40
CA GLU A 139 -2.11 9.14 -13.86
C GLU A 139 -0.69 8.77 -14.31
N GLN A 140 0.12 8.17 -13.44
CA GLN A 140 1.49 7.76 -13.76
C GLN A 140 1.71 6.29 -13.46
N LEU A 141 2.56 5.63 -14.25
CA LEU A 141 3.03 4.27 -13.94
C LEU A 141 3.76 4.27 -12.59
N TRP A 142 3.12 3.75 -11.55
CA TRP A 142 3.63 3.82 -10.19
C TRP A 142 4.41 2.57 -9.81
N ARG A 143 3.90 1.39 -10.19
CA ARG A 143 4.61 0.12 -10.02
C ARG A 143 4.57 -0.69 -11.30
N GLU A 144 5.68 -1.36 -11.59
CA GLU A 144 5.78 -2.42 -12.58
C GLU A 144 6.30 -3.64 -11.82
N LEU A 145 5.53 -4.72 -11.81
CA LEU A 145 5.85 -5.92 -11.05
C LEU A 145 5.93 -7.12 -11.99
N GLU A 146 7.02 -7.87 -11.92
CA GLU A 146 7.11 -9.18 -12.56
C GLU A 146 6.34 -10.21 -11.72
N ILE A 147 5.48 -10.99 -12.37
CA ILE A 147 4.74 -12.10 -11.79
C ILE A 147 5.55 -13.38 -12.04
N GLN A 148 6.06 -13.97 -10.97
CA GLN A 148 6.72 -15.27 -11.01
C GLN A 148 5.76 -16.33 -10.45
N VAL A 149 5.59 -17.42 -11.19
CA VAL A 149 4.68 -18.52 -10.83
C VAL A 149 5.51 -19.73 -10.44
N SER A 150 5.25 -20.27 -9.25
CA SER A 150 5.91 -21.44 -8.70
C SER A 150 4.90 -22.47 -8.18
N GLU A 151 5.38 -23.64 -7.75
CA GLU A 151 4.53 -24.66 -7.12
C GLU A 151 3.85 -24.17 -5.84
N THR A 152 4.46 -23.21 -5.13
CA THR A 152 3.92 -22.64 -3.89
C THR A 152 2.98 -21.45 -4.11
N GLY A 153 2.82 -21.01 -5.37
CA GLY A 153 1.95 -19.89 -5.74
C GLY A 153 2.69 -18.80 -6.52
N ASN A 154 1.98 -17.69 -6.71
CA ASN A 154 2.49 -16.51 -7.40
C ASN A 154 3.22 -15.58 -6.44
N THR A 155 4.33 -15.01 -6.89
CA THR A 155 5.04 -13.93 -6.22
C THR A 155 5.16 -12.71 -7.13
N TYR A 156 5.18 -11.53 -6.52
CA TYR A 156 5.24 -10.25 -7.24
C TYR A 156 6.54 -9.53 -6.91
N HIS A 157 7.31 -9.17 -7.94
CA HIS A 157 8.63 -8.59 -7.78
C HIS A 157 8.69 -7.20 -8.43
N ASP A 158 8.83 -6.16 -7.61
CA ASP A 158 8.88 -4.79 -8.13
C ASP A 158 10.15 -4.51 -8.94
N ILE A 159 9.95 -3.78 -10.04
CA ILE A 159 10.98 -3.08 -10.79
C ILE A 159 11.06 -1.66 -10.23
N ASP A 160 12.28 -1.14 -9.99
CA ASP A 160 12.49 0.26 -9.63
C ASP A 160 12.24 1.18 -10.84
N VAL A 161 10.97 1.39 -11.18
CA VAL A 161 10.52 2.18 -12.33
C VAL A 161 11.16 3.57 -12.34
N ALA A 162 11.37 4.18 -11.16
CA ALA A 162 11.94 5.51 -11.04
C ALA A 162 13.35 5.60 -11.64
N ARG A 163 14.19 4.57 -11.49
CA ARG A 163 15.54 4.51 -12.09
C ARG A 163 15.54 4.50 -13.61
N TYR A 164 14.47 4.01 -14.22
CA TYR A 164 14.34 3.92 -15.67
C TYR A 164 13.64 5.13 -16.29
N ARG A 165 13.09 6.05 -15.50
CA ARG A 165 12.42 7.24 -16.03
C ARG A 165 13.43 8.23 -16.62
N GLN A 166 13.10 8.77 -17.78
CA GLN A 166 13.81 9.88 -18.39
C GLN A 166 12.82 10.91 -18.97
N ARG A 167 13.32 12.06 -19.40
CA ARG A 167 12.48 13.09 -20.03
C ARG A 167 11.78 12.50 -21.26
N GLY A 168 10.45 12.44 -21.22
CA GLY A 168 9.63 11.97 -22.34
C GLY A 168 9.46 10.45 -22.46
N GLY A 169 9.90 9.66 -21.46
CA GLY A 169 9.66 8.21 -21.48
C GLY A 169 10.55 7.42 -20.53
N PHE A 170 10.98 6.24 -20.98
CA PHE A 170 11.86 5.34 -20.23
C PHE A 170 13.18 5.13 -20.95
N LEU A 171 14.23 4.81 -20.20
CA LEU A 171 15.50 4.32 -20.72
C LEU A 171 15.25 3.07 -21.58
N PRO A 172 15.95 2.91 -22.72
CA PRO A 172 15.85 1.72 -23.53
C PRO A 172 16.47 0.52 -22.82
N GLY A 173 15.96 -0.68 -23.11
CA GLY A 173 16.47 -1.94 -22.58
C GLY A 173 15.49 -2.64 -21.63
N GLU A 174 15.90 -3.83 -21.19
CA GLU A 174 15.15 -4.62 -20.21
C GLU A 174 15.18 -3.93 -18.85
N ARG A 175 14.01 -3.88 -18.19
CA ARG A 175 13.89 -3.42 -16.81
C ARG A 175 13.83 -4.63 -15.89
N LYS A 176 14.88 -4.83 -15.11
CA LYS A 176 15.01 -6.00 -14.23
C LYS A 176 14.26 -5.77 -12.93
N ALA A 177 13.53 -6.80 -12.48
CA ALA A 177 12.93 -6.82 -11.16
C ALA A 177 14.02 -6.92 -10.09
N THR A 178 13.93 -6.07 -9.06
CA THR A 178 14.89 -6.00 -7.96
C THR A 178 14.23 -6.15 -6.59
N GLY A 179 12.91 -6.00 -6.52
CA GLY A 179 12.11 -6.22 -5.33
C GLY A 179 12.13 -7.69 -4.89
N VAL A 180 11.99 -7.90 -3.58
CA VAL A 180 11.81 -9.24 -3.01
C VAL A 180 10.49 -9.86 -3.47
N ALA A 181 10.35 -11.18 -3.30
CA ALA A 181 9.11 -11.90 -3.57
C ALA A 181 8.00 -11.45 -2.61
N LEU A 182 6.99 -10.75 -3.13
CA LEU A 182 5.81 -10.34 -2.37
C LEU A 182 4.65 -11.33 -2.55
N GLU A 183 3.91 -11.60 -1.48
CA GLU A 183 2.69 -12.43 -1.50
C GLU A 183 1.45 -11.62 -1.92
N ASP A 184 1.45 -10.30 -1.70
CA ASP A 184 0.37 -9.39 -2.05
C ASP A 184 0.92 -8.02 -2.50
N ILE A 185 0.08 -7.23 -3.17
CA ILE A 185 0.45 -5.90 -3.68
C ILE A 185 -0.28 -4.85 -2.85
N TRP A 186 0.46 -4.05 -2.08
CA TRP A 186 -0.15 -2.95 -1.33
C TRP A 186 -0.50 -1.77 -2.24
N LEU A 187 -1.78 -1.40 -2.25
CA LEU A 187 -2.32 -0.27 -3.01
C LEU A 187 -2.93 0.78 -2.08
N PRO A 188 -2.74 2.07 -2.35
CA PRO A 188 -3.52 3.10 -1.69
C PRO A 188 -4.99 3.00 -2.12
N ALA A 189 -5.90 2.92 -1.17
CA ALA A 189 -7.34 2.90 -1.46
C ALA A 189 -7.99 4.26 -1.21
N ARG A 190 -7.47 5.02 -0.24
CA ARG A 190 -8.04 6.30 0.19
C ARG A 190 -7.01 7.15 0.90
N TRP A 191 -7.04 8.45 0.65
CA TRP A 191 -6.26 9.46 1.37
C TRP A 191 -7.15 10.63 1.77
N ASN A 192 -7.01 11.14 2.99
CA ASN A 192 -7.78 12.28 3.50
C ASN A 192 -9.30 12.14 3.27
N ASN A 193 -9.81 10.93 3.49
CA ASN A 193 -11.21 10.54 3.28
C ASN A 193 -11.70 10.65 1.82
N ARG A 194 -10.79 10.54 0.84
CA ARG A 194 -11.11 10.51 -0.59
C ARG A 194 -10.51 9.28 -1.28
N PRO A 195 -11.30 8.53 -2.08
CA PRO A 195 -10.77 7.48 -2.93
C PRO A 195 -9.69 8.03 -3.87
N VAL A 196 -8.76 7.16 -4.27
CA VAL A 196 -7.63 7.50 -5.14
C VAL A 196 -7.45 6.52 -6.29
#